data_AF-A0AAE7NK57-F1
#
_entry.id   AF-A0AAE7NK57-F1
#
_cell.length_a   1.000
_cell.length_b   1.000
_cell.length_c   1.000
_cell.angle_alpha   90.00
_cell.angle_beta   90.00
_cell.angle_gamma   90.00
#
_symmetry.space_group_name_H-M   'P 1'
#
loop_
_entity.id
_entity.type
_entity.pdbx_description
1 polymer ?
#
loop_
_entity_poly.entity_id
_entity_poly.type
_entity_poly.pdbx_seq_one_letter_code
_entity_poly.pdbx_strand_id
1 'polypeptide(L)'
;MARVEQIVGFLRTCYIREVWKMDEQGATLALDYFRRQVHGPAFADEDEDAAAYHQALEFFRSHGQSLDWIHDGNPVGMICGLAKVSPRAGVLAANRVSVDPILAAIETHQIASADYSAAICDVVPGTLDPDPIKEELFGDREAEARGELATSVPTTLAGLLHLLTYVEEVSDGKYSASGRRDNSFDRDDLLNVIISAQDCVKGRNESRHRSPTNRNRSSGQYCRVCRSADRAR
;
A
#
# COMPACT_ATOMS: atom_id res chain seq x y z
N MET A 1 28.77 -13.82 13.86
CA MET A 1 28.40 -15.06 14.57
C MET A 1 27.66 -14.82 15.89
N ALA A 2 28.28 -14.24 16.92
CA ALA A 2 27.68 -14.13 18.27
C ALA A 2 26.26 -13.51 18.30
N ARG A 3 25.98 -12.51 17.46
CA ARG A 3 24.65 -11.87 17.36
C ARG A 3 23.57 -12.83 16.85
N VAL A 4 23.89 -13.71 15.90
CA VAL A 4 22.95 -14.71 15.34
C VAL A 4 22.55 -15.70 16.43
N GLU A 5 23.52 -16.22 17.18
CA GLU A 5 23.28 -17.16 18.29
C GLU A 5 22.47 -16.50 19.41
N GLN A 6 22.80 -15.25 19.74
CA GLN A 6 22.06 -14.46 20.72
C GLN A 6 20.59 -14.28 20.31
N ILE A 7 20.33 -13.91 19.05
CA ILE A 7 18.96 -13.76 18.53
C ILE A 7 18.19 -15.08 18.62
N VAL A 8 18.78 -16.17 18.14
CA VAL A 8 18.14 -17.50 18.17
C VAL A 8 17.89 -17.94 19.60
N GLY A 9 18.84 -17.74 20.51
CA GLY A 9 18.69 -18.05 21.93
C GLY A 9 17.59 -17.22 22.61
N PHE A 10 17.45 -15.95 22.27
CA PHE A 10 16.35 -15.12 22.76
C PHE A 10 15.01 -15.57 22.21
N LEU A 11 14.89 -15.83 20.91
CA LEU A 11 13.63 -16.29 20.32
C LEU A 11 13.15 -17.57 21.00
N ARG A 12 14.04 -18.53 21.32
CA ARG A 12 13.66 -19.77 22.03
C ARG A 12 13.13 -19.56 23.44
N THR A 13 13.56 -18.50 24.13
CA THR A 13 13.31 -18.31 25.57
C THR A 13 12.30 -17.20 25.86
N CYS A 14 12.10 -16.27 24.93
CA CYS A 14 11.18 -15.17 25.10
C CYS A 14 9.74 -15.59 24.81
N TYR A 15 8.85 -15.30 25.76
CA TYR A 15 7.43 -15.34 25.49
C TYR A 15 7.05 -14.18 24.54
N ILE A 16 6.52 -14.52 23.36
CA ILE A 16 6.06 -13.53 22.38
C ILE A 16 4.52 -13.43 22.40
N ARG A 17 3.81 -14.56 22.30
CA ARG A 17 2.35 -14.69 22.47
C ARG A 17 1.94 -16.17 22.59
N GLU A 18 0.72 -16.45 23.04
CA GLU A 18 0.22 -17.82 23.32
C GLU A 18 0.36 -18.81 22.15
N VAL A 19 0.18 -18.35 20.91
CA VAL A 19 0.27 -19.20 19.70
C VAL A 19 1.62 -19.14 19.01
N TRP A 20 2.58 -18.40 19.57
CA TRP A 20 3.89 -18.29 18.94
C TRP A 20 4.71 -19.55 19.18
N LYS A 21 5.26 -20.10 18.10
CA LYS A 21 6.21 -21.19 18.11
C LYS A 21 7.37 -20.82 17.21
N MET A 22 8.57 -21.16 17.65
CA MET A 22 9.77 -20.99 16.86
C MET A 22 9.81 -22.01 15.73
N ASP A 23 10.20 -21.57 14.54
CA ASP A 23 10.64 -22.47 13.48
C ASP A 23 12.05 -23.00 13.82
N GLU A 24 12.11 -24.12 14.55
CA GLU A 24 13.37 -24.72 14.96
C GLU A 24 14.20 -25.26 13.79
N GLN A 25 13.53 -25.69 12.71
CA GLN A 25 14.22 -26.15 11.51
C GLN A 25 14.89 -24.96 10.81
N GLY A 26 14.14 -23.88 10.57
CA GLY A 26 14.69 -22.65 10.02
C GLY A 26 15.79 -22.04 10.88
N ALA A 27 15.64 -22.09 12.21
CA ALA A 27 16.66 -21.62 13.15
C ALA A 27 17.96 -22.43 13.05
N THR A 28 17.86 -23.74 12.89
CA THR A 28 19.00 -24.64 12.73
C THR A 28 19.73 -24.36 11.42
N LEU A 29 18.99 -24.29 10.31
CA LEU A 29 19.56 -23.98 8.99
C LEU A 29 20.24 -22.61 8.97
N ALA A 30 19.62 -21.60 9.59
CA ALA A 30 20.21 -20.27 9.70
C ALA A 30 21.51 -20.28 10.52
N LEU A 31 21.53 -20.97 11.68
CA LEU A 31 22.74 -21.10 12.48
C LEU A 31 23.86 -21.83 11.72
N ASP A 32 23.53 -22.93 11.04
CA ASP A 32 24.50 -23.75 10.32
C ASP A 32 25.11 -22.97 9.15
N TYR A 33 24.31 -22.17 8.44
CA TYR A 33 24.81 -21.25 7.42
C TYR A 33 25.88 -20.29 7.99
N PHE A 34 25.55 -19.56 9.05
CA PHE A 34 26.48 -18.59 9.64
C PHE A 34 27.69 -19.26 10.31
N ARG A 35 27.55 -20.46 10.87
CA ARG A 35 28.69 -21.26 11.37
C ARG A 35 29.61 -21.67 10.24
N ARG A 36 29.05 -22.13 9.12
CA ARG A 36 29.82 -22.55 7.94
C ARG A 36 30.59 -21.38 7.34
N GLN A 37 29.99 -20.20 7.26
CA GLN A 37 30.66 -18.97 6.80
C GLN A 37 31.87 -18.56 7.66
N VAL A 38 31.91 -18.93 8.95
CA VAL A 38 33.01 -18.55 9.86
C VAL A 38 34.05 -19.66 10.03
N HIS A 39 33.61 -20.93 10.07
CA HIS A 39 34.45 -22.06 10.46
C HIS A 39 34.31 -23.30 9.56
N GLY A 40 33.41 -23.28 8.58
CA GLY A 40 33.10 -24.44 7.76
C GLY A 40 33.85 -24.48 6.43
N PRO A 41 33.72 -25.59 5.69
CA PRO A 41 34.21 -25.67 4.33
C PRO A 41 33.44 -24.70 3.44
N ALA A 42 34.11 -24.20 2.41
CA ALA A 42 33.47 -23.41 1.35
C ALA A 42 32.25 -24.16 0.78
N PHE A 43 31.29 -23.40 0.27
CA PHE A 43 30.21 -23.94 -0.56
C PHE A 43 30.80 -24.53 -1.85
N ALA A 44 30.14 -25.55 -2.40
CA ALA A 44 30.60 -26.21 -3.62
C ALA A 44 30.59 -25.23 -4.80
N ASP A 45 29.59 -24.34 -4.83
CA ASP A 45 29.42 -23.27 -5.80
C ASP A 45 28.63 -22.09 -5.20
N GLU A 46 28.51 -21.02 -5.99
CA GLU A 46 27.80 -19.80 -5.60
C GLU A 46 26.28 -20.03 -5.46
N ASP A 47 25.70 -20.99 -6.19
CA ASP A 47 24.27 -21.28 -6.15
C ASP A 47 23.89 -21.96 -4.82
N GLU A 48 24.73 -22.87 -4.32
CA GLU A 48 24.57 -23.50 -3.00
C GLU A 48 24.65 -22.44 -1.88
N ASP A 49 25.62 -21.51 -1.94
CA ASP A 49 25.74 -20.42 -0.97
C ASP A 49 24.51 -19.51 -1.02
N ALA A 50 24.10 -19.07 -2.21
CA ALA A 50 22.95 -18.19 -2.38
C ALA A 50 21.66 -18.84 -1.85
N ALA A 51 21.42 -20.12 -2.12
CA ALA A 51 20.27 -20.84 -1.61
C ALA A 51 20.27 -20.93 -0.08
N ALA A 52 21.41 -21.28 0.52
CA ALA A 52 21.54 -21.37 1.98
C ALA A 52 21.42 -19.99 2.66
N TYR A 53 21.98 -18.95 2.03
CA TYR A 53 21.83 -17.56 2.44
C TYR A 53 20.37 -17.14 2.43
N HIS A 54 19.63 -17.39 1.34
CA HIS A 54 18.22 -17.04 1.23
C HIS A 54 17.36 -17.71 2.31
N GLN A 55 17.63 -18.97 2.64
CA GLN A 55 16.94 -19.67 3.72
C GLN A 55 17.22 -19.02 5.08
N ALA A 56 18.49 -18.70 5.36
CA ALA A 56 18.87 -18.01 6.59
C ALA A 56 18.20 -16.62 6.69
N LEU A 57 18.18 -15.87 5.58
CA LEU A 57 17.52 -14.57 5.48
C LEU A 57 16.02 -14.64 5.78
N GLU A 58 15.34 -15.64 5.20
CA GLU A 58 13.90 -15.78 5.35
C GLU A 58 13.52 -16.15 6.79
N PHE A 59 14.34 -16.96 7.47
CA PHE A 59 14.20 -17.18 8.90
C PHE A 59 14.24 -15.86 9.70
N PHE A 60 15.27 -15.03 9.51
CA PHE A 60 15.36 -13.76 10.26
C PHE A 60 14.25 -12.77 9.91
N ARG A 61 13.88 -12.67 8.62
CA ARG A 61 12.82 -11.79 8.15
C ARG A 61 11.47 -12.17 8.74
N SER A 62 11.11 -13.46 8.71
CA SER A 62 9.85 -13.97 9.25
C SER A 62 9.74 -13.78 10.77
N HIS A 63 10.87 -13.63 11.47
CA HIS A 63 10.94 -13.37 12.91
C HIS A 63 11.20 -11.89 13.25
N GLY A 64 11.05 -10.97 12.28
CA GLY A 64 11.15 -9.53 12.48
C GLY A 64 12.55 -9.01 12.81
N GLN A 65 13.59 -9.78 12.47
CA GLN A 65 14.99 -9.42 12.70
C GLN A 65 15.58 -8.65 11.52
N SER A 66 16.49 -7.72 11.81
CA SER A 66 17.17 -6.91 10.80
C SER A 66 18.53 -7.49 10.43
N LEU A 67 18.84 -7.53 9.13
CA LEU A 67 20.15 -7.94 8.64
C LEU A 67 21.24 -6.92 8.97
N ASP A 68 20.92 -5.64 8.94
CA ASP A 68 21.85 -4.58 9.35
C ASP A 68 22.30 -4.76 10.81
N TRP A 69 21.40 -5.31 11.65
CA TRP A 69 21.75 -5.68 13.02
C TRP A 69 22.63 -6.94 13.06
N ILE A 70 22.31 -7.96 12.26
CA ILE A 70 23.04 -9.23 12.21
C ILE A 70 24.46 -9.09 11.65
N HIS A 71 24.68 -8.22 10.65
CA HIS A 71 25.97 -7.98 10.03
C HIS A 71 26.75 -6.87 10.74
N ASP A 72 26.15 -5.68 10.87
CA ASP A 72 26.88 -4.47 11.29
C ASP A 72 26.53 -3.98 12.69
N GLY A 73 25.56 -4.60 13.35
CA GLY A 73 25.10 -4.18 14.67
C GLY A 73 24.30 -2.87 14.61
N ASN A 74 23.72 -2.54 13.45
CA ASN A 74 22.89 -1.35 13.28
C ASN A 74 21.40 -1.69 13.54
N PRO A 75 20.79 -1.19 14.64
CA PRO A 75 19.40 -1.52 14.97
C PRO A 75 18.37 -0.65 14.23
N VAL A 76 18.77 0.32 13.40
CA VAL A 76 17.86 1.30 12.77
C VAL A 76 16.72 0.61 12.01
N GLY A 77 17.02 -0.39 11.18
CA GLY A 77 16.00 -1.13 10.44
C GLY A 77 14.95 -1.80 11.35
N MET A 78 15.39 -2.37 12.47
CA MET A 78 14.51 -3.00 13.46
C MET A 78 13.64 -1.95 14.16
N ILE A 79 14.22 -0.84 14.60
CA ILE A 79 13.50 0.25 15.28
C ILE A 79 12.45 0.86 14.35
N CYS A 80 12.82 1.17 13.09
CA CYS A 80 11.90 1.72 12.10
C CYS A 80 10.78 0.72 11.75
N GLY A 81 11.11 -0.57 11.62
CA GLY A 81 10.14 -1.64 11.38
C GLY A 81 9.10 -1.74 12.50
N LEU A 82 9.54 -1.73 13.76
CA LEU A 82 8.66 -1.74 14.93
C LEU A 82 7.84 -0.45 15.05
N ALA A 83 8.45 0.71 14.82
CA ALA A 83 7.75 1.99 14.86
C ALA A 83 6.62 2.06 13.82
N LYS A 84 6.83 1.50 12.62
CA LYS A 84 5.84 1.43 11.54
C LYS A 84 4.58 0.66 11.94
N VAL A 85 4.69 -0.40 12.74
CA VAL A 85 3.55 -1.22 13.18
C VAL A 85 2.99 -0.79 14.54
N SER A 86 3.50 0.31 15.12
CA SER A 86 3.01 0.82 16.40
C SER A 86 1.58 1.38 16.28
N PRO A 87 0.76 1.31 17.34
CA PRO A 87 -0.57 1.92 17.35
C PRO A 87 -0.55 3.41 16.98
N ARG A 88 0.51 4.13 17.39
CA ARG A 88 0.69 5.54 17.06
C ARG A 88 0.87 5.78 15.55
N ALA A 89 1.57 4.90 14.85
CA ALA A 89 1.67 4.96 13.39
C ALA A 89 0.32 4.66 12.73
N GLY A 90 -0.46 3.73 13.28
CA GLY A 90 -1.83 3.44 12.84
C GLY A 90 -2.79 4.62 13.02
N VAL A 91 -2.76 5.30 14.17
CA VAL A 91 -3.60 6.47 14.46
C VAL A 91 -3.24 7.66 13.56
N LEU A 92 -1.94 7.89 13.29
CA LEU A 92 -1.51 8.93 12.36
C LEU A 92 -1.84 8.59 10.91
N ALA A 93 -1.85 7.31 10.53
CA ALA A 93 -2.32 6.88 9.22
C ALA A 93 -3.85 7.06 9.11
N ALA A 94 -4.62 6.66 10.12
CA ALA A 94 -6.06 6.83 10.19
C ALA A 94 -6.49 8.32 10.18
N ASN A 95 -5.79 9.17 10.92
CA ASN A 95 -6.02 10.62 10.95
C ASN A 95 -5.53 11.35 9.68
N ARG A 96 -4.77 10.66 8.80
CA ARG A 96 -4.38 11.15 7.47
C ARG A 96 -5.19 10.53 6.35
N VAL A 97 -6.19 9.69 6.65
CA VAL A 97 -7.17 9.28 5.66
C VAL A 97 -8.06 10.50 5.42
N SER A 98 -7.62 11.41 4.54
CA SER A 98 -8.59 12.09 3.70
C SER A 98 -9.35 10.96 3.01
N VAL A 99 -10.65 10.87 3.24
CA VAL A 99 -11.51 9.91 2.52
C VAL A 99 -11.19 10.06 1.04
N ASP A 100 -10.79 8.96 0.41
CA ASP A 100 -10.37 8.99 -0.99
C ASP A 100 -11.55 9.52 -1.81
N PRO A 101 -11.41 10.64 -2.56
CA PRO A 101 -12.53 11.28 -3.23
C PRO A 101 -13.29 10.33 -4.16
N ILE A 102 -12.60 9.32 -4.70
CA ILE A 102 -13.22 8.29 -5.54
C ILE A 102 -14.33 7.51 -4.84
N LEU A 103 -14.26 7.34 -3.51
CA LEU A 103 -15.28 6.61 -2.77
C LEU A 103 -16.61 7.38 -2.72
N ALA A 104 -16.53 8.71 -2.59
CA ALA A 104 -17.72 9.57 -2.62
C ALA A 104 -18.33 9.61 -4.04
N ALA A 105 -17.50 9.61 -5.08
CA ALA A 105 -17.96 9.55 -6.46
C ALA A 105 -18.65 8.22 -6.77
N ILE A 106 -18.12 7.09 -6.26
CA ILE A 106 -18.76 5.77 -6.38
C ILE A 106 -20.13 5.76 -5.70
N GLU A 107 -20.22 6.28 -4.47
CA GLU A 107 -21.50 6.34 -3.73
C GLU A 107 -22.54 7.20 -4.47
N THR A 108 -22.11 8.35 -5.01
CA THR A 108 -22.98 9.25 -5.78
C THR A 108 -23.54 8.56 -7.04
N HIS A 109 -22.68 7.89 -7.81
CA HIS A 109 -23.11 7.14 -9.00
C HIS A 109 -24.00 5.94 -8.63
N GLN A 110 -23.73 5.24 -7.52
CA GLN A 110 -24.60 4.15 -7.04
C GLN A 110 -26.03 4.64 -6.73
N ILE A 111 -26.15 5.79 -6.06
CA ILE A 111 -27.44 6.40 -5.75
C ILE A 111 -28.16 6.80 -7.03
N ALA A 112 -27.48 7.51 -7.93
CA ALA A 112 -28.06 7.96 -9.20
C ALA A 112 -28.50 6.78 -10.09
N SER A 113 -27.71 5.71 -10.14
CA SER A 113 -28.03 4.49 -10.87
C SER A 113 -29.22 3.73 -10.28
N ALA A 114 -29.36 3.70 -8.95
CA ALA A 114 -30.53 3.13 -8.28
C ALA A 114 -31.80 3.94 -8.56
N ASP A 115 -31.72 5.28 -8.50
CA ASP A 115 -32.82 6.18 -8.79
C ASP A 115 -33.28 6.06 -10.26
N TYR A 116 -32.33 6.01 -11.20
CA TYR A 116 -32.61 5.77 -12.61
C TYR A 116 -33.25 4.41 -12.84
N SER A 117 -32.71 3.35 -12.23
CA SER A 117 -33.30 2.00 -12.30
C SER A 117 -34.72 1.95 -11.76
N ALA A 118 -35.02 2.69 -10.69
CA ALA A 118 -36.38 2.80 -10.16
C ALA A 118 -37.31 3.57 -11.11
N ALA A 119 -36.82 4.64 -11.74
CA ALA A 119 -37.56 5.44 -12.70
C ALA A 119 -37.96 4.66 -13.95
N ILE A 120 -37.05 3.85 -14.52
CA ILE A 120 -37.35 3.04 -15.70
C ILE A 120 -38.25 1.83 -15.39
N CYS A 121 -38.32 1.40 -14.14
CA CYS A 121 -39.28 0.40 -13.69
C CYS A 121 -40.70 1.00 -13.46
N ASP A 122 -40.82 2.31 -13.31
CA ASP A 122 -42.08 3.02 -13.09
C ASP A 122 -42.77 3.34 -14.43
N VAL A 123 -43.44 2.33 -14.98
CA VAL A 123 -44.11 2.41 -16.29
C VAL A 123 -45.39 3.24 -16.26
N VAL A 124 -45.68 3.94 -17.36
CA VAL A 124 -46.90 4.73 -17.48
C VAL A 124 -48.12 3.79 -17.46
N PRO A 125 -49.16 4.07 -16.63
CA PRO A 125 -50.34 3.21 -16.55
C PRO A 125 -50.97 2.94 -17.92
N GLY A 126 -51.07 1.64 -18.27
CA GLY A 126 -51.61 1.20 -19.57
C GLY A 126 -50.57 1.03 -20.68
N THR A 127 -49.29 1.22 -20.38
CA THR A 127 -48.17 0.97 -21.31
C THR A 127 -47.16 0.00 -20.69
N LEU A 128 -46.19 -0.46 -21.48
CA LEU A 128 -45.00 -1.17 -21.00
C LEU A 128 -43.77 -0.25 -21.00
N ASP A 129 -43.97 1.03 -21.30
CA ASP A 129 -42.90 1.98 -21.53
C ASP A 129 -42.66 2.81 -20.25
N PRO A 130 -41.39 3.14 -19.94
CA PRO A 130 -41.06 4.08 -18.87
C PRO A 130 -41.76 5.43 -19.06
N ASP A 131 -41.96 6.16 -17.96
CA ASP A 131 -42.33 7.56 -18.05
C ASP A 131 -41.17 8.35 -18.70
N PRO A 132 -41.34 8.91 -19.90
CA PRO A 132 -40.24 9.52 -20.65
C PRO A 132 -39.65 10.74 -19.92
N ILE A 133 -40.46 11.45 -19.11
CA ILE A 133 -39.99 12.61 -18.35
C ILE A 133 -39.08 12.16 -17.20
N LYS A 134 -39.43 11.04 -16.55
CA LYS A 134 -38.59 10.48 -15.47
C LYS A 134 -37.34 9.83 -16.05
N GLU A 135 -37.47 9.08 -17.14
CA GLU A 135 -36.34 8.46 -17.82
C GLU A 135 -35.29 9.50 -18.20
N GLU A 136 -35.69 10.62 -18.83
CA GLU A 136 -34.78 11.71 -19.17
C GLU A 136 -34.15 12.35 -17.91
N LEU A 137 -34.97 12.74 -16.92
CA LEU A 137 -34.49 13.42 -15.71
C LEU A 137 -33.48 12.58 -14.91
N PHE A 138 -33.77 11.29 -14.70
CA PHE A 138 -32.90 10.42 -13.92
C PHE A 138 -31.74 9.88 -14.76
N GLY A 139 -31.91 9.74 -16.09
CA GLY A 139 -30.84 9.41 -17.01
C GLY A 139 -29.76 10.50 -17.06
N ASP A 140 -30.15 11.77 -17.11
CA ASP A 140 -29.20 12.90 -17.08
C ASP A 140 -28.40 12.95 -15.78
N ARG A 141 -29.05 12.72 -14.63
CA ARG A 141 -28.39 12.68 -13.31
C ARG A 141 -27.40 11.55 -13.20
N GLU A 142 -27.77 10.38 -13.71
CA GLU A 142 -26.91 9.20 -13.71
C GLU A 142 -25.71 9.41 -14.64
N ALA A 143 -25.92 10.00 -15.81
CA ALA A 143 -24.85 10.36 -16.74
C ALA A 143 -23.87 11.41 -16.16
N GLU A 144 -24.38 12.42 -15.46
CA GLU A 144 -23.56 13.43 -14.76
C GLU A 144 -22.69 12.78 -13.68
N ALA A 145 -23.29 11.95 -12.81
CA ALA A 145 -22.57 11.24 -11.76
C ALA A 145 -21.51 10.27 -12.34
N ARG A 146 -21.79 9.67 -13.50
CA ARG A 146 -20.82 8.81 -14.20
C ARG A 146 -19.63 9.60 -14.72
N GLY A 147 -19.87 10.77 -15.30
CA GLY A 147 -18.80 11.67 -15.74
C GLY A 147 -17.91 12.16 -14.58
N GLU A 148 -18.51 12.48 -13.43
CA GLU A 148 -17.76 12.82 -12.21
C GLU A 148 -16.93 11.64 -11.69
N LEU A 149 -17.49 10.42 -11.74
CA LEU A 149 -16.76 9.21 -11.36
C LEU A 149 -15.58 8.93 -12.30
N ALA A 150 -15.77 9.05 -13.62
CA ALA A 150 -14.73 8.80 -14.62
C ALA A 150 -13.56 9.81 -14.51
N THR A 151 -13.85 11.04 -14.09
CA THR A 151 -12.84 12.10 -13.91
C THR A 151 -12.24 12.17 -12.51
N SER A 152 -12.80 11.43 -11.55
CA SER A 152 -12.29 11.35 -10.18
C SER A 152 -11.00 10.53 -10.12
N VAL A 153 -9.95 11.09 -9.52
CA VAL A 153 -8.64 10.43 -9.39
C VAL A 153 -8.52 9.75 -8.02
N PRO A 154 -8.36 8.42 -7.96
CA PRO A 154 -8.04 7.74 -6.72
C PRO A 154 -6.72 8.25 -6.14
N THR A 155 -6.72 8.53 -4.85
CA THR A 155 -5.52 9.00 -4.12
C THR A 155 -4.87 7.89 -3.29
N THR A 156 -5.55 6.76 -3.14
CA THR A 156 -5.11 5.60 -2.38
C THR A 156 -5.27 4.30 -3.19
N LEU A 157 -4.46 3.29 -2.85
CA LEU A 157 -4.61 1.96 -3.44
C LEU A 157 -5.95 1.30 -3.09
N ALA A 158 -6.49 1.62 -1.91
CA ALA A 158 -7.80 1.11 -1.49
C ALA A 158 -8.90 1.72 -2.36
N GLY A 159 -8.88 3.04 -2.59
CA GLY A 159 -9.81 3.70 -3.50
C GLY A 159 -9.67 3.22 -4.94
N LEU A 160 -8.45 2.97 -5.42
CA LEU A 160 -8.22 2.39 -6.75
C LEU A 160 -8.83 0.99 -6.87
N LEU A 161 -8.61 0.12 -5.87
CA LEU A 161 -9.20 -1.21 -5.86
C LEU A 161 -10.73 -1.13 -5.86
N HIS A 162 -11.30 -0.26 -5.02
CA HIS A 162 -12.74 -0.03 -4.98
C HIS A 162 -13.30 0.43 -6.33
N LEU A 163 -12.61 1.35 -7.02
CA LEU A 163 -13.01 1.80 -8.35
C LEU A 163 -13.01 0.66 -9.37
N LEU A 164 -11.95 -0.14 -9.42
CA LEU A 164 -11.85 -1.24 -10.38
C LEU A 164 -12.92 -2.32 -10.13
N THR A 165 -13.12 -2.70 -8.86
CA THR A 165 -14.20 -3.62 -8.48
C THR A 165 -15.56 -3.04 -8.85
N TYR A 166 -15.78 -1.75 -8.61
CA TYR A 166 -17.03 -1.10 -8.94
C TYR A 166 -17.31 -1.09 -10.45
N VAL A 167 -16.33 -0.73 -11.27
CA VAL A 167 -16.45 -0.75 -12.74
C VAL A 167 -16.75 -2.15 -13.26
N GLU A 168 -16.10 -3.18 -12.70
CA GLU A 168 -16.40 -4.58 -13.03
C GLU A 168 -17.85 -4.94 -12.69
N GLU A 169 -18.30 -4.60 -11.48
CA GLU A 169 -19.67 -4.87 -11.04
C GLU A 169 -20.74 -4.18 -11.90
N VAL A 170 -20.51 -2.92 -12.30
CA VAL A 170 -21.39 -2.19 -13.23
C VAL A 170 -21.39 -2.88 -14.59
N SER A 171 -20.21 -3.24 -15.12
CA SER A 171 -20.07 -3.91 -16.42
C SER A 171 -20.75 -5.29 -16.46
N ASP A 172 -20.75 -6.00 -15.35
CA ASP A 172 -21.47 -7.28 -15.21
C ASP A 172 -22.98 -7.11 -15.03
N GLY A 173 -23.48 -5.87 -14.98
CA GLY A 173 -24.91 -5.56 -14.91
C GLY A 173 -25.49 -5.55 -13.51
N LYS A 174 -24.66 -5.56 -12.45
CA LYS A 174 -25.13 -5.61 -11.05
C LYS A 174 -26.07 -4.46 -10.70
N TYR A 175 -25.88 -3.31 -11.34
CA TYR A 175 -26.65 -2.09 -11.11
C TYR A 175 -27.65 -1.79 -12.25
N SER A 176 -27.72 -2.64 -13.29
CA SER A 176 -28.73 -2.52 -14.33
C SER A 176 -30.07 -3.07 -13.82
N ALA A 177 -31.17 -2.36 -14.06
CA ALA A 177 -32.52 -2.86 -13.77
C ALA A 177 -32.81 -4.22 -14.45
N SER A 178 -32.14 -4.51 -15.58
CA SER A 178 -32.30 -5.77 -16.31
C SER A 178 -31.37 -6.89 -15.83
N GLY A 179 -30.39 -6.58 -14.98
CA GLY A 179 -29.31 -7.50 -14.58
C GLY A 179 -28.43 -7.96 -15.74
N ARG A 180 -28.59 -7.39 -16.94
CA ARG A 180 -27.78 -7.71 -18.11
C ARG A 180 -26.51 -6.88 -18.07
N ARG A 181 -25.45 -7.47 -18.62
CA ARG A 181 -24.22 -6.74 -18.93
C ARG A 181 -24.56 -5.47 -19.68
N ASP A 182 -24.15 -4.37 -19.09
CA ASP A 182 -24.33 -3.05 -19.64
C ASP A 182 -22.96 -2.42 -19.81
N ASN A 183 -22.72 -1.82 -20.97
CA ASN A 183 -21.50 -1.07 -21.24
C ASN A 183 -21.71 0.37 -20.76
N SER A 184 -22.18 0.54 -19.52
CA SER A 184 -22.56 1.85 -18.98
C SER A 184 -21.37 2.82 -18.99
N PHE A 185 -20.15 2.30 -18.84
CA PHE A 185 -18.92 3.04 -19.11
C PHE A 185 -18.55 2.89 -20.59
N ASP A 186 -18.46 4.02 -21.28
CA ASP A 186 -17.97 4.02 -22.65
C ASP A 186 -16.44 3.83 -22.70
N ARG A 187 -15.90 3.78 -23.92
CA ARG A 187 -14.46 3.60 -24.12
C ARG A 187 -13.63 4.72 -23.51
N ASP A 188 -14.15 5.95 -23.53
CA ASP A 188 -13.45 7.14 -23.06
C ASP A 188 -13.48 7.21 -21.52
N ASP A 189 -14.58 6.80 -20.89
CA ASP A 189 -14.69 6.62 -19.43
C ASP A 189 -13.67 5.60 -18.91
N LEU A 190 -13.58 4.44 -19.57
CA LEU A 190 -12.63 3.39 -19.20
C LEU A 190 -11.18 3.85 -19.38
N LEU A 191 -10.90 4.62 -20.44
CA LEU A 191 -9.59 5.23 -20.63
C LEU A 191 -9.25 6.22 -19.51
N ASN A 192 -10.20 7.05 -19.09
CA ASN A 192 -10.01 7.99 -17.98
C ASN A 192 -9.76 7.25 -16.65
N VAL A 193 -10.51 6.18 -16.37
CA VAL A 193 -10.27 5.32 -15.19
C VAL A 193 -8.86 4.73 -15.22
N ILE A 194 -8.40 4.23 -16.37
CA ILE A 194 -7.05 3.66 -16.52
C ILE A 194 -5.97 4.73 -16.33
N ILE A 195 -6.16 5.94 -16.88
CA ILE A 195 -5.22 7.06 -16.71
C ILE A 195 -5.14 7.45 -15.23
N SER A 196 -6.28 7.61 -14.56
CA SER A 196 -6.36 7.89 -13.13
C SER A 196 -5.67 6.82 -12.28
N ALA A 197 -5.82 5.54 -12.64
CA ALA A 197 -5.13 4.43 -11.99
C ALA A 197 -3.60 4.52 -12.16
N GLN A 198 -3.12 4.84 -13.36
CA GLN A 198 -1.70 5.01 -13.62
C GLN A 198 -1.10 6.15 -12.81
N ASP A 199 -1.80 7.28 -12.71
CA ASP A 199 -1.33 8.46 -11.99
C ASP A 199 -1.28 8.23 -10.47
N CYS A 200 -2.28 7.52 -9.91
CA CYS A 200 -2.24 7.06 -8.52
C CYS A 200 -0.98 6.20 -8.23
N VAL A 201 -0.62 5.31 -9.15
CA VAL A 201 0.55 4.42 -8.99
C VAL A 201 1.86 5.21 -9.16
N LYS A 202 1.95 6.10 -10.16
CA LYS A 202 3.13 6.95 -10.40
C LYS A 202 3.42 7.87 -9.22
N GLY A 203 2.42 8.58 -8.69
CA GLY A 203 2.58 9.47 -7.54
C GLY A 203 3.13 8.75 -6.29
N ARG A 204 2.81 7.47 -6.11
CA ARG A 204 3.39 6.63 -5.04
C ARG A 204 4.83 6.21 -5.30
N ASN A 205 5.19 5.90 -6.55
CA ASN A 205 6.57 5.56 -6.89
C ASN A 205 7.50 6.78 -6.72
N GLU A 206 7.04 7.96 -7.10
CA GLU A 206 7.79 9.21 -6.93
C GLU A 206 7.96 9.61 -5.45
N SER A 207 6.93 9.39 -4.62
CA SER A 207 7.02 9.64 -3.18
C SER A 207 7.88 8.59 -2.44
N ARG A 208 8.00 7.36 -2.97
CA ARG A 208 8.98 6.37 -2.49
C ARG A 208 10.43 6.70 -2.85
N HIS A 209 10.67 7.43 -3.95
CA HIS A 209 12.03 7.83 -4.39
C HIS A 209 12.50 9.15 -3.80
N ARG A 210 11.63 9.95 -3.18
CA ARG A 210 12.04 11.09 -2.35
C ARG A 210 12.48 10.62 -0.95
N SER A 211 13.63 9.94 -0.87
CA SER A 211 14.37 9.83 0.38
C SER A 211 14.76 11.24 0.87
N PRO A 212 14.74 11.50 2.20
CA PRO A 212 15.11 12.81 2.76
C PRO A 212 16.64 12.94 2.80
N THR A 213 17.27 13.11 1.66
CA THR A 213 18.71 13.39 1.54
C THR A 213 18.97 14.61 0.66
N ASN A 214 18.31 15.74 0.93
CA ASN A 214 18.89 17.06 0.65
C ASN A 214 18.06 18.21 1.21
N ARG A 215 18.27 18.53 2.49
CA ARG A 215 18.08 19.88 3.02
C ARG A 215 19.26 20.21 3.89
N ASN A 216 20.43 20.36 3.28
CA ASN A 216 21.51 21.18 3.82
C ASN A 216 22.59 21.32 2.75
N ARG A 217 22.41 22.30 1.87
CA ARG A 217 23.52 23.12 1.36
C ARG A 217 22.96 24.33 0.62
N SER A 218 23.65 25.44 0.85
CA SER A 218 23.63 26.73 0.16
C SER A 218 22.39 27.62 0.31
N SER A 219 22.40 28.45 1.35
CA SER A 219 22.58 29.89 1.13
C SER A 219 23.53 30.44 2.20
N GLY A 220 24.68 30.94 1.76
CA GLY A 220 25.69 31.53 2.63
C GLY A 220 25.38 32.99 2.94
N GLN A 221 25.88 33.48 4.08
CA GLN A 221 26.40 34.84 4.15
C GLN A 221 27.37 34.98 5.32
N TYR A 222 28.49 35.60 4.98
CA TYR A 222 29.60 36.02 5.83
C TYR A 222 29.14 36.72 7.13
N CYS A 223 29.82 36.42 8.23
CA CYS A 223 30.37 37.48 9.07
C CYS A 223 31.58 36.97 9.86
N ARG A 224 32.78 37.44 9.46
CA ARG A 224 33.97 37.47 10.32
C ARG A 224 33.72 38.51 11.42
N VAL A 225 34.21 38.22 12.63
CA VAL A 225 34.93 39.13 13.57
C VAL A 225 34.61 38.74 15.02
N CYS A 226 35.66 38.29 15.72
CA CYS A 226 35.96 38.30 17.17
C CYS A 226 36.64 36.96 17.55
N ARG A 227 37.97 36.86 17.37
CA ARG A 227 39.02 37.07 18.40
C ARG A 227 38.84 36.12 19.59
N SER A 228 39.61 35.03 19.69
CA SER A 228 40.99 34.95 20.21
C SER A 228 41.15 35.40 21.67
N ALA A 229 41.11 34.43 22.60
CA ALA A 229 41.66 34.37 23.97
C ALA A 229 40.96 33.15 24.64
N ASP A 230 41.55 32.18 25.32
CA ASP A 230 42.85 32.00 25.92
C ASP A 230 43.20 30.50 25.94
N ARG A 231 44.39 30.14 25.46
CA ARG A 231 45.14 28.96 25.91
C ARG A 231 46.43 29.48 26.51
N ALA A 232 46.47 29.62 27.82
CA ALA A 232 47.70 29.62 28.60
C ALA A 232 47.36 29.53 30.11
N ARG A 233 47.31 28.30 30.63
CA ARG A 233 47.91 27.84 31.89
C ARG A 233 47.67 26.35 32.06
#